data_AF-A0A1G7UY65-F1
#
_entry.id   AF-A0A1G7UY65-F1
#
_cell.length_a   1.000
_cell.length_b   1.000
_cell.length_c   1.000
_cell.angle_alpha   90.00
_cell.angle_beta   90.00
_cell.angle_gamma   90.00
#
_symmetry.space_group_name_H-M   'P 1'
#
loop_
_entity.id
_entity.type
_entity.pdbx_description
1 polymer ?
#
loop_
_entity_poly.entity_id
_entity_poly.type
_entity_poly.pdbx_seq_one_letter_code
_entity_poly.pdbx_strand_id
1 'polypeptide(L)'
;MDPIVERLLDVVRPELGYQEKAGQFTKYGEWYAETIDIHPKYRNAPWCDMFIAWAAEQAGLAEVVGQFAWTPSHAVWFQQQAAWSDSPEPGAVVFYDWAGGDAIKGIDHVGLVEKVRDGKIHTIEANVDGVWLKRKVRDESKVVGYGLPRKVQEHLDELAATQITLRGNADTMPGYMEELGVGAVTVAAPSPNIGVPITPQTAAYASGTLALLLALILLVRQLRGPRRPLVGRHRRRGRGAQEAAREPAREPATVGGGPA
;
A
#
# COMPACT_ATOMS: atom_id res chain seq x y z
N MET A 1 16.47 -9.03 -8.86
CA MET A 1 15.27 -9.18 -8.00
C MET A 1 14.87 -7.76 -7.61
N ASP A 2 13.69 -7.52 -7.04
CA ASP A 2 13.33 -6.16 -6.63
C ASP A 2 14.32 -5.65 -5.54
N PRO A 3 14.82 -4.40 -5.59
CA PRO A 3 15.85 -3.93 -4.66
C PRO A 3 15.43 -3.91 -3.18
N ILE A 4 14.15 -3.67 -2.88
CA ILE A 4 13.61 -3.73 -1.52
C ILE A 4 13.66 -5.17 -1.03
N VAL A 5 13.25 -6.10 -1.89
CA VAL A 5 13.27 -7.53 -1.61
C VAL A 5 14.70 -8.03 -1.37
N GLU A 6 15.65 -7.65 -2.22
CA GLU A 6 17.07 -8.01 -2.06
C GLU A 6 17.62 -7.53 -0.71
N ARG A 7 17.44 -6.24 -0.38
CA ARG A 7 17.91 -5.66 0.88
C ARG A 7 17.31 -6.33 2.11
N LEU A 8 16.01 -6.62 2.11
CA LEU A 8 15.38 -7.35 3.22
C LEU A 8 15.95 -8.76 3.35
N LEU A 9 16.07 -9.50 2.24
CA LEU A 9 16.55 -10.87 2.26
C LEU A 9 18.03 -10.98 2.66
N ASP A 10 18.85 -9.98 2.32
CA ASP A 10 20.25 -9.92 2.75
C ASP A 10 20.38 -9.74 4.27
N VAL A 11 19.42 -9.07 4.91
CA VAL A 11 19.37 -8.92 6.38
C VAL A 11 18.78 -10.16 7.06
N VAL A 12 17.71 -10.75 6.53
CA VAL A 12 17.01 -11.84 7.24
C VAL A 12 17.66 -13.21 7.08
N ARG A 13 18.33 -13.49 5.96
CA ARG A 13 18.92 -14.82 5.70
C ARG A 13 20.06 -15.17 6.67
N PRO A 14 20.97 -14.25 7.04
CA PRO A 14 22.00 -14.53 8.04
C PRO A 14 21.46 -14.92 9.42
N GLU A 15 20.22 -14.52 9.74
CA GLU A 15 19.60 -14.81 11.05
C GLU A 15 18.98 -16.21 11.14
N LEU A 16 18.94 -16.96 10.02
CA LEU A 16 18.37 -18.30 9.98
C LEU A 16 19.05 -19.24 10.98
N GLY A 17 18.22 -19.91 11.78
CA GLY A 17 18.67 -20.79 12.86
C GLY A 17 18.74 -20.10 14.23
N TYR A 18 18.43 -18.80 14.32
CA TYR A 18 18.30 -18.13 15.60
C TYR A 18 17.22 -18.82 16.46
N GLN A 19 17.55 -19.06 17.73
CA GLN A 19 16.64 -19.58 18.74
C GLN A 19 16.50 -18.55 19.87
N GLU A 20 15.27 -18.32 20.33
CA GLU A 20 15.09 -17.51 21.54
C GLU A 20 15.77 -18.14 22.76
N LYS A 21 16.19 -17.28 23.69
CA LYS A 21 16.74 -17.69 24.98
C LYS A 21 15.60 -17.93 25.98
N ALA A 22 15.95 -18.47 27.15
CA ALA A 22 15.00 -18.72 28.23
C ALA A 22 14.12 -17.49 28.53
N GLY A 23 12.83 -17.74 28.76
CA GLY A 23 11.85 -16.69 29.04
C GLY A 23 11.45 -15.86 27.81
N GLN A 24 11.52 -16.40 26.59
CA GLN A 24 11.20 -15.71 25.32
C GLN A 24 12.11 -14.51 25.01
N PHE A 25 13.32 -14.49 25.57
CA PHE A 25 14.25 -13.39 25.33
C PHE A 25 14.86 -13.48 23.92
N THR A 26 14.85 -12.38 23.19
CA THR A 26 15.55 -12.26 21.90
C THR A 26 16.25 -10.91 21.76
N LYS A 27 17.32 -10.86 20.96
CA LYS A 27 17.98 -9.58 20.60
C LYS A 27 17.01 -8.63 19.87
N TYR A 28 16.02 -9.18 19.16
CA TYR A 28 15.01 -8.40 18.44
C TYR A 28 14.00 -7.75 19.40
N GLY A 29 13.50 -8.52 20.37
CA GLY A 29 12.62 -7.99 21.41
C GLY A 29 13.32 -7.00 22.34
N GLU A 30 14.60 -7.25 22.66
CA GLU A 30 15.45 -6.31 23.40
C GLU A 30 15.63 -4.99 22.65
N TRP A 31 16.07 -5.05 21.39
CA TRP A 31 16.18 -3.87 20.53
C TRP A 31 14.85 -3.11 20.46
N TYR A 32 13.73 -3.79 20.18
CA TYR A 32 12.42 -3.15 20.06
C TYR A 32 12.01 -2.43 21.36
N ALA A 33 12.26 -3.07 22.51
CA ALA A 33 11.99 -2.52 23.84
C ALA A 33 12.88 -1.33 24.23
N GLU A 34 13.96 -1.08 23.49
CA GLU A 34 14.93 -0.02 23.78
C GLU A 34 14.90 1.12 22.77
N THR A 35 14.46 0.85 21.54
CA THR A 35 14.54 1.83 20.44
C THR A 35 13.19 2.22 19.84
N ILE A 36 12.19 1.34 19.86
CA ILE A 36 10.91 1.57 19.14
C ILE A 36 9.78 1.90 20.12
N ASP A 37 9.44 0.98 21.01
CA ASP A 37 8.43 1.20 22.05
C ASP A 37 9.07 0.87 23.39
N ILE A 38 9.58 1.91 24.05
CA ILE A 38 10.47 1.83 25.22
C ILE A 38 9.71 1.27 26.42
N HIS A 39 9.56 -0.05 26.45
CA HIS A 39 8.80 -0.76 27.46
C HIS A 39 9.34 -2.19 27.66
N PRO A 40 9.66 -2.60 28.89
CA PRO A 40 10.31 -3.89 29.16
C PRO A 40 9.49 -5.11 28.72
N LYS A 41 8.16 -4.98 28.62
CA LYS A 41 7.26 -6.04 28.14
C LYS A 41 7.68 -6.67 26.81
N TYR A 42 8.31 -5.91 25.92
CA TYR A 42 8.72 -6.42 24.59
C TYR A 42 9.98 -7.27 24.62
N ARG A 43 10.80 -7.19 25.68
CA ARG A 43 12.03 -8.01 25.79
C ARG A 43 11.74 -9.52 25.83
N ASN A 44 10.57 -9.89 26.36
CA ASN A 44 10.18 -11.27 26.65
C ASN A 44 8.78 -11.60 26.07
N ALA A 45 8.50 -11.11 24.87
CA ALA A 45 7.22 -11.26 24.18
C ALA A 45 7.37 -12.07 22.87
N PRO A 46 6.25 -12.59 22.31
CA PRO A 46 6.23 -13.12 20.95
C PRO A 46 6.83 -12.14 19.95
N TRP A 47 7.81 -12.61 19.18
CA TRP A 47 8.77 -11.73 18.48
C TRP A 47 8.73 -11.83 16.96
N CYS A 48 7.68 -12.45 16.40
CA CYS A 48 7.53 -12.60 14.95
C CYS A 48 7.58 -11.25 14.21
N ASP A 49 6.81 -10.26 14.66
CA ASP A 49 6.73 -8.95 14.01
C ASP A 49 7.87 -8.01 14.42
N MET A 50 8.33 -8.12 15.67
CA MET A 50 9.52 -7.38 16.13
C MET A 50 10.77 -7.75 15.33
N PHE A 51 10.87 -8.99 14.86
CA PHE A 51 11.92 -9.40 13.93
C PHE A 51 11.77 -8.72 12.56
N ILE A 52 10.56 -8.63 12.00
CA ILE A 52 10.31 -7.91 10.74
C ILE A 52 10.68 -6.42 10.89
N ALA A 53 10.28 -5.79 12.00
CA ALA A 53 10.63 -4.41 12.33
C ALA A 53 12.15 -4.21 12.43
N TRP A 54 12.86 -5.13 13.10
CA TRP A 54 14.32 -5.10 13.20
C TRP A 54 14.96 -5.23 11.82
N ALA A 55 14.49 -6.18 11.01
CA ALA A 55 15.02 -6.41 9.68
C ALA A 55 14.81 -5.20 8.77
N ALA A 56 13.64 -4.55 8.85
CA ALA A 56 13.34 -3.32 8.15
C ALA A 56 14.28 -2.18 8.55
N GLU A 57 14.55 -2.01 9.85
CA GLU A 57 15.51 -1.01 10.34
C GLU A 57 16.91 -1.28 9.80
N GLN A 58 17.44 -2.49 9.97
CA GLN A 58 18.79 -2.84 9.52
C GLN A 58 18.94 -2.72 8.01
N ALA A 59 17.87 -3.00 7.27
CA ALA A 59 17.85 -2.87 5.84
C ALA A 59 17.72 -1.41 5.39
N GLY A 60 17.40 -0.45 6.26
CA GLY A 60 17.09 0.95 5.92
C GLY A 60 15.77 1.09 5.15
N LEU A 61 14.77 0.31 5.54
CA LEU A 61 13.46 0.15 4.88
C LEU A 61 12.29 0.31 5.86
N ALA A 62 12.53 0.85 7.07
CA ALA A 62 11.51 1.05 8.09
C ALA A 62 10.29 1.85 7.59
N GLU A 63 10.50 2.83 6.70
CA GLU A 63 9.41 3.65 6.14
C GLU A 63 8.45 2.86 5.23
N VAL A 64 8.93 1.81 4.56
CA VAL A 64 8.13 1.05 3.58
C VAL A 64 7.69 -0.32 4.09
N VAL A 65 8.33 -0.82 5.15
CA VAL A 65 7.94 -2.08 5.80
C VAL A 65 7.17 -1.82 7.10
N GLY A 66 7.49 -0.76 7.83
CA GLY A 66 6.92 -0.48 9.16
C GLY A 66 7.70 -1.10 10.32
N GLN A 67 7.35 -0.68 11.54
CA GLN A 67 7.99 -1.13 12.78
C GLN A 67 6.92 -1.49 13.82
N PHE A 68 6.52 -2.76 13.85
CA PHE A 68 5.41 -3.24 14.66
C PHE A 68 5.79 -4.44 15.53
N ALA A 69 5.12 -4.56 16.68
CA ALA A 69 5.13 -5.76 17.51
C ALA A 69 3.79 -6.52 17.48
N TRP A 70 2.69 -5.83 17.15
CA TRP A 70 1.34 -6.39 17.13
C TRP A 70 0.85 -6.55 15.69
N THR A 71 0.70 -7.80 15.27
CA THR A 71 0.50 -8.21 13.88
C THR A 71 -0.78 -7.65 13.23
N PRO A 72 -1.95 -7.53 13.91
CA PRO A 72 -3.13 -6.90 13.31
C PRO A 72 -2.92 -5.42 12.99
N SER A 73 -2.22 -4.66 13.84
CA SER A 73 -1.91 -3.25 13.56
C SER A 73 -1.03 -3.11 12.33
N HIS A 74 -0.08 -4.02 12.14
CA HIS A 74 0.80 -4.01 10.98
C HIS A 74 0.02 -4.28 9.68
N ALA A 75 -0.93 -5.23 9.70
CA ALA A 75 -1.82 -5.46 8.57
C ALA A 75 -2.70 -4.23 8.26
N VAL A 76 -3.30 -3.60 9.29
CA VAL A 76 -4.06 -2.35 9.12
C VAL A 76 -3.19 -1.25 8.52
N TRP A 77 -1.93 -1.14 8.93
CA TRP A 77 -1.02 -0.14 8.37
C TRP A 77 -0.81 -0.35 6.87
N PHE A 78 -0.55 -1.58 6.41
CA PHE A 78 -0.46 -1.86 4.97
C PHE A 78 -1.76 -1.55 4.20
N GLN A 79 -2.94 -1.79 4.81
CA GLN A 79 -4.21 -1.37 4.20
C GLN A 79 -4.28 0.16 4.05
N GLN A 80 -3.85 0.90 5.07
CA GLN A 80 -3.83 2.37 5.04
C GLN A 80 -2.85 2.92 4.00
N GLN A 81 -1.76 2.21 3.71
CA GLN A 81 -0.82 2.55 2.65
C GLN A 81 -1.29 2.10 1.24
N ALA A 82 -2.51 1.58 1.09
CA ALA A 82 -3.00 0.95 -0.14
C ALA A 82 -2.06 -0.17 -0.68
N ALA A 83 -1.35 -0.83 0.23
CA ALA A 83 -0.31 -1.83 -0.04
C ALA A 83 -0.69 -3.22 0.48
N TRP A 84 -1.98 -3.47 0.73
CA TRP A 84 -2.51 -4.79 1.06
C TRP A 84 -2.86 -5.58 -0.22
N SER A 85 -2.65 -6.89 -0.20
CA SER A 85 -2.85 -7.79 -1.34
C SER A 85 -3.32 -9.18 -0.88
N ASP A 86 -4.13 -9.83 -1.71
CA ASP A 86 -4.50 -11.25 -1.55
C ASP A 86 -3.55 -12.19 -2.32
N SER A 87 -2.58 -11.64 -3.06
CA SER A 87 -1.62 -12.40 -3.86
C SER A 87 -0.21 -12.32 -3.27
N PRO A 88 0.51 -13.45 -3.16
CA PRO A 88 1.88 -13.47 -2.66
C PRO A 88 2.86 -12.94 -3.70
N GLU A 89 3.87 -12.21 -3.24
CA GLU A 89 5.07 -11.87 -4.00
C GLU A 89 6.32 -11.96 -3.11
N PRO A 90 7.52 -12.22 -3.67
CA PRO A 90 8.76 -12.13 -2.90
C PRO A 90 8.90 -10.77 -2.19
N GLY A 91 9.31 -10.80 -0.93
CA GLY A 91 9.46 -9.66 -0.03
C GLY A 91 8.15 -9.14 0.59
N ALA A 92 7.00 -9.72 0.26
CA ALA A 92 5.77 -9.43 0.98
C ALA A 92 5.87 -9.90 2.44
N VAL A 93 5.27 -9.12 3.34
CA VAL A 93 4.97 -9.57 4.71
C VAL A 93 3.68 -10.36 4.64
N VAL A 94 3.72 -11.66 4.91
CA VAL A 94 2.54 -12.53 4.94
C VAL A 94 1.95 -12.54 6.35
N PHE A 95 0.63 -12.47 6.44
CA PHE A 95 -0.13 -12.47 7.69
C PHE A 95 -1.01 -13.72 7.78
N TYR A 96 -1.04 -14.35 8.95
CA TYR A 96 -1.75 -15.61 9.15
C TYR A 96 -2.73 -15.57 10.31
N ASP A 97 -3.83 -16.30 10.18
CA ASP A 97 -4.80 -16.63 11.22
C ASP A 97 -4.82 -18.16 11.38
N TRP A 98 -4.45 -18.65 12.56
CA TRP A 98 -4.36 -20.10 12.82
C TRP A 98 -5.71 -20.76 13.00
N ALA A 99 -6.68 -20.04 13.57
CA ALA A 99 -8.07 -20.48 13.60
C ALA A 99 -8.64 -20.56 12.17
N GLY A 100 -8.11 -19.72 11.28
CA GLY A 100 -8.53 -19.58 9.89
C GLY A 100 -9.61 -18.53 9.75
N GLY A 101 -9.62 -17.87 8.60
CA GLY A 101 -10.49 -16.74 8.31
C GLY A 101 -9.71 -15.68 7.53
N ASP A 102 -10.39 -14.57 7.23
CA ASP A 102 -9.89 -13.42 6.48
C ASP A 102 -9.91 -12.12 7.32
N ALA A 103 -10.26 -12.23 8.60
CA ALA A 103 -10.40 -11.08 9.49
C ALA A 103 -9.03 -10.66 10.05
N ILE A 104 -8.62 -9.42 9.80
CA ILE A 104 -7.37 -8.84 10.33
C ILE A 104 -7.23 -8.98 11.84
N LYS A 105 -8.32 -8.85 12.60
CA LYS A 105 -8.31 -9.01 14.06
C LYS A 105 -7.95 -10.44 14.53
N GLY A 106 -8.08 -11.43 13.64
CA GLY A 106 -7.73 -12.83 13.88
C GLY A 106 -6.29 -13.17 13.51
N ILE A 107 -5.50 -12.20 13.02
CA ILE A 107 -4.10 -12.44 12.68
C ILE A 107 -3.30 -12.77 13.96
N ASP A 108 -2.66 -13.92 13.93
CA ASP A 108 -1.83 -14.46 15.02
C ASP A 108 -0.33 -14.31 14.74
N HIS A 109 0.06 -14.24 13.47
CA HIS A 109 1.47 -14.37 13.07
C HIS A 109 1.80 -13.70 11.74
N VAL A 110 3.09 -13.45 11.56
CA VAL A 110 3.66 -12.89 10.33
C VAL A 110 4.92 -13.62 9.88
N GLY A 111 5.22 -13.51 8.60
CA GLY A 111 6.47 -13.97 8.00
C GLY A 111 6.90 -13.10 6.83
N LEU A 112 8.12 -13.29 6.35
CA LEU A 112 8.59 -12.67 5.11
C LEU A 112 8.57 -13.71 3.98
N VAL A 113 7.92 -13.41 2.86
CA VAL A 113 7.93 -14.28 1.68
C VAL A 113 9.30 -14.21 1.00
N GLU A 114 10.07 -15.29 1.02
CA GLU A 114 11.36 -15.37 0.31
C GLU A 114 11.15 -15.63 -1.18
N LYS A 115 10.20 -16.50 -1.53
CA LYS A 115 9.82 -16.81 -2.91
C LYS A 115 8.46 -17.51 -2.98
N VAL A 116 7.85 -17.47 -4.17
CA VAL A 116 6.64 -18.23 -4.52
C VAL A 116 7.01 -19.26 -5.58
N ARG A 117 6.69 -20.53 -5.35
CA ARG A 117 7.03 -21.62 -6.27
C ARG A 117 6.08 -22.80 -6.08
N ASP A 118 5.70 -23.44 -7.18
CA ASP A 118 4.91 -24.68 -7.18
C ASP A 118 3.59 -24.55 -6.38
N GLY A 119 2.94 -23.39 -6.48
CA GLY A 119 1.68 -23.08 -5.77
C GLY A 119 1.84 -22.96 -4.25
N LYS A 120 3.05 -22.70 -3.76
CA LYS A 120 3.36 -22.53 -2.34
C LYS A 120 4.19 -21.28 -2.10
N ILE A 121 4.06 -20.73 -0.91
CA ILE A 121 4.94 -19.68 -0.40
C ILE A 121 6.07 -20.32 0.39
N HIS A 122 7.29 -19.85 0.13
CA HIS A 122 8.46 -20.15 0.94
C HIS A 122 8.78 -18.90 1.75
N THR A 123 8.78 -19.04 3.07
CA THR A 123 8.86 -17.91 4.00
C THR A 123 10.04 -18.04 4.93
N ILE A 124 10.51 -16.92 5.45
CA ILE A 124 11.42 -16.83 6.59
C ILE A 124 10.61 -16.25 7.74
N GLU A 125 10.50 -17.01 8.82
CA GLU A 125 9.58 -16.71 9.92
C GLU A 125 10.29 -16.82 11.26
N ALA A 126 10.14 -15.78 12.07
CA ALA A 126 10.60 -15.69 13.44
C ALA A 126 9.51 -16.17 14.41
N ASN A 127 9.90 -16.65 15.58
CA ASN A 127 8.99 -17.21 16.58
C ASN A 127 8.09 -18.34 16.04
N VAL A 128 8.58 -19.11 15.06
CA VAL A 128 7.87 -20.27 14.53
C VAL A 128 8.26 -21.52 15.32
N ASP A 129 7.33 -22.47 15.42
CA ASP A 129 7.45 -23.66 16.27
C ASP A 129 7.85 -23.28 17.73
N GLY A 130 7.33 -22.13 18.18
CA GLY A 130 7.43 -21.59 19.53
C GLY A 130 8.73 -20.85 19.85
N VAL A 131 9.84 -21.10 19.15
CA VAL A 131 11.16 -20.60 19.59
C VAL A 131 12.15 -20.25 18.47
N TRP A 132 11.83 -20.54 17.20
CA TRP A 132 12.82 -20.53 16.11
C TRP A 132 12.61 -19.40 15.11
N LEU A 133 13.71 -18.95 14.50
CA LEU A 133 13.73 -18.25 13.21
C LEU A 133 14.21 -19.22 12.14
N LYS A 134 13.32 -19.59 11.21
CA LYS A 134 13.66 -20.53 10.13
C LYS A 134 12.78 -20.40 8.90
N ARG A 135 13.18 -21.12 7.86
CA ARG A 135 12.37 -21.27 6.66
C ARG A 135 11.14 -22.15 6.91
N LYS A 136 10.01 -21.78 6.33
CA LYS A 136 8.81 -22.61 6.22
C LYS A 136 8.36 -22.66 4.76
N VAL A 137 7.66 -23.73 4.42
CA VAL A 137 6.94 -23.85 3.15
C VAL A 137 5.48 -24.01 3.51
N ARG A 138 4.62 -23.15 2.99
CA ARG A 138 3.20 -23.13 3.35
C ARG A 138 2.31 -23.11 2.12
N ASP A 139 1.16 -23.76 2.25
CA ASP A 139 0.00 -23.40 1.46
C ASP A 139 -0.64 -22.12 2.03
N GLU A 140 -1.60 -21.57 1.30
CA GLU A 140 -2.21 -20.27 1.63
C GLU A 140 -3.52 -20.41 2.42
N SER A 141 -3.90 -21.61 2.87
CA SER A 141 -5.21 -21.85 3.53
C SER A 141 -5.41 -21.13 4.86
N LYS A 142 -4.32 -20.65 5.46
CA LYS A 142 -4.30 -19.89 6.72
C LYS A 142 -3.83 -18.45 6.54
N VAL A 143 -3.62 -18.02 5.30
CA VAL A 143 -3.19 -16.66 4.99
C VAL A 143 -4.40 -15.74 5.03
N VAL A 144 -4.27 -14.64 5.77
CA VAL A 144 -5.24 -13.54 5.79
C VAL A 144 -4.95 -12.56 4.66
N GLY A 145 -3.66 -12.34 4.36
CA GLY A 145 -3.22 -11.55 3.22
C GLY A 145 -1.76 -11.15 3.32
N TYR A 146 -1.37 -10.20 2.47
CA TYR A 146 0.00 -9.80 2.23
C TYR A 146 0.15 -8.28 2.27
N GLY A 147 1.11 -7.79 3.05
CA GLY A 147 1.61 -6.42 2.98
C GLY A 147 2.75 -6.31 1.98
N LEU A 148 2.69 -5.31 1.09
CA LEU A 148 3.62 -5.15 -0.03
C LEU A 148 4.51 -3.90 0.14
N PRO A 149 5.72 -4.01 0.70
CA PRO A 149 6.62 -2.87 0.89
C PRO A 149 6.92 -2.08 -0.40
N ARG A 150 7.04 -2.78 -1.54
CA ARG A 150 7.24 -2.14 -2.85
C ARG A 150 6.12 -1.16 -3.21
N LYS A 151 4.86 -1.51 -2.92
CA LYS A 151 3.74 -0.59 -3.18
C LYS A 151 3.75 0.63 -2.27
N VAL A 152 4.23 0.48 -1.03
CA VAL A 152 4.42 1.62 -0.14
C VAL A 152 5.46 2.57 -0.74
N GLN A 153 6.60 2.05 -1.24
CA GLN A 153 7.59 2.86 -1.94
C GLN A 153 7.02 3.56 -3.17
N GLU A 154 6.28 2.85 -4.02
CA GLU A 154 5.63 3.43 -5.21
C GLU A 154 4.73 4.61 -4.83
N HIS A 155 3.95 4.48 -3.76
CA HIS A 155 3.10 5.56 -3.26
C HIS A 155 3.91 6.76 -2.77
N LEU A 156 4.99 6.54 -2.03
CA LEU A 156 5.88 7.62 -1.56
C LEU A 156 6.54 8.36 -2.74
N ASP A 157 6.95 7.64 -3.77
CA ASP A 157 7.55 8.22 -4.98
C ASP A 157 6.54 9.08 -5.75
N GLU A 158 5.29 8.62 -5.87
CA GLU A 158 4.19 9.39 -6.47
C GLU A 158 3.88 10.68 -5.71
N LEU A 159 3.87 10.62 -4.38
CA LEU A 159 3.68 11.79 -3.52
C LEU A 159 4.83 12.80 -3.68
N ALA A 160 6.06 12.32 -3.70
CA ALA A 160 7.24 13.15 -3.90
C ALA A 160 7.22 13.84 -5.28
N ALA A 161 6.90 13.10 -6.35
CA ALA A 161 6.79 13.65 -7.70
C ALA A 161 5.68 14.71 -7.81
N THR A 162 4.55 14.47 -7.15
CA THR A 162 3.43 15.43 -7.09
C THR A 162 3.85 16.71 -6.37
N GLN A 163 4.56 16.59 -5.24
CA GLN A 163 5.02 17.74 -4.47
C GLN A 163 6.04 18.59 -5.24
N ILE A 164 6.97 17.94 -5.97
CA ILE A 164 7.93 18.63 -6.84
C ILE A 164 7.19 19.40 -7.94
N THR A 165 6.19 18.77 -8.57
CA THR A 165 5.38 19.41 -9.62
C THR A 165 4.62 20.63 -9.09
N LEU A 166 4.02 20.54 -7.90
CA LEU A 166 3.32 21.66 -7.27
C LEU A 166 4.25 22.82 -6.94
N ARG A 167 5.46 22.53 -6.43
CA ARG A 167 6.48 23.55 -6.13
C ARG A 167 6.97 24.24 -7.39
N GLY A 168 7.33 23.48 -8.43
CA GLY A 168 7.76 24.05 -9.71
C GLY A 168 6.70 24.96 -10.34
N ASN A 169 5.42 24.55 -10.27
CA ASN A 169 4.32 25.39 -10.74
C ASN A 169 4.15 26.67 -9.91
N ALA A 170 4.34 26.62 -8.59
CA ALA A 170 4.30 27.81 -7.73
C ALA A 170 5.43 28.79 -8.05
N ASP A 171 6.64 28.29 -8.31
CA ASP A 171 7.82 29.11 -8.64
C ASP A 171 7.68 29.79 -10.03
N THR A 172 6.95 29.16 -10.96
CA THR A 172 6.69 29.72 -12.30
C THR A 172 5.50 30.71 -12.37
N MET A 173 4.82 30.99 -11.25
CA MET A 173 3.73 31.96 -11.18
C MET A 173 4.06 33.12 -10.22
N PRO A 174 4.88 34.11 -10.63
CA PRO A 174 5.04 35.31 -9.83
C PRO A 174 3.78 36.17 -9.98
N GLY A 175 2.97 36.24 -8.92
CA GLY A 175 1.95 37.30 -8.77
C GLY A 175 0.49 36.86 -8.59
N TYR A 176 0.19 35.86 -7.74
CA TYR A 176 -1.19 35.74 -7.20
C TYR A 176 -1.30 35.16 -5.77
N MET A 177 -0.19 34.86 -5.09
CA MET A 177 -0.20 34.30 -3.73
C MET A 177 0.11 35.34 -2.62
N GLU A 178 0.60 36.52 -2.97
CA GLU A 178 0.93 37.58 -1.99
C GLU A 178 -0.30 38.34 -1.48
N GLU A 179 -1.43 38.32 -2.21
CA GLU A 179 -2.65 39.05 -1.85
C GLU A 179 -3.61 38.29 -0.89
N LEU A 180 -3.31 37.03 -0.55
CA LEU A 180 -4.16 36.21 0.34
C LEU A 180 -3.59 35.96 1.75
N GLY A 181 -2.42 36.52 2.09
CA GLY A 181 -1.91 36.53 3.47
C GLY A 181 -1.70 35.15 4.12
N VAL A 182 -1.63 34.07 3.33
CA VAL A 182 -1.33 32.71 3.83
C VAL A 182 0.18 32.54 3.89
N GLY A 183 0.75 32.87 5.05
CA GLY A 183 2.14 32.54 5.37
C GLY A 183 2.39 31.06 5.14
N ALA A 184 3.57 30.75 4.57
CA ALA A 184 3.99 29.39 4.25
C ALA A 184 3.70 28.43 5.40
N VAL A 185 2.70 27.57 5.22
CA VAL A 185 2.48 26.45 6.13
C VAL A 185 3.60 25.47 5.83
N THR A 186 4.61 25.48 6.70
CA THR A 186 5.57 24.39 6.79
C THR A 186 4.78 23.14 7.19
N VAL A 187 4.45 22.31 6.20
CA VAL A 187 4.03 20.94 6.47
C VAL A 187 5.28 20.23 6.99
N ALA A 188 5.44 20.21 8.31
CA ALA A 188 6.41 19.36 8.95
C ALA A 188 6.12 17.93 8.49
N ALA A 189 7.13 17.28 7.89
CA ALA A 189 7.06 15.86 7.60
C ALA A 189 6.68 15.13 8.90
N PRO A 190 5.73 14.19 8.88
CA PRO A 190 5.42 13.43 10.08
C PRO A 190 6.64 12.59 10.42
N SER A 191 7.35 12.97 11.49
CA SER A 191 8.38 12.12 12.09
C SER A 191 7.73 10.80 12.53
N PRO A 192 8.24 9.63 12.09
CA PRO A 192 7.69 8.35 12.47
C PRO A 192 8.29 7.95 13.82
N ASN A 193 7.87 8.59 14.90
CA ASN A 193 8.10 8.05 16.25
C ASN A 193 7.30 8.81 17.29
N ILE A 194 6.05 8.38 17.55
CA ILE A 194 5.39 8.64 18.83
C ILE A 194 4.49 7.44 19.18
N GLY A 195 4.97 6.60 20.10
CA GLY A 195 4.15 5.67 20.88
C GLY A 195 3.24 6.41 21.87
N VAL A 196 2.26 7.16 21.37
CA VAL A 196 1.20 7.77 22.19
C VAL A 196 -0.07 6.92 22.05
N PRO A 197 -0.74 6.58 23.17
CA PRO A 197 -2.02 5.88 23.11
C PRO A 197 -3.04 6.73 22.33
N ILE A 198 -3.69 6.11 21.35
CA ILE A 198 -4.69 6.75 20.50
C ILE A 198 -5.87 7.18 21.39
N THR A 199 -5.93 8.47 21.72
CA THR A 199 -7.15 9.10 22.23
C THR A 199 -7.94 9.68 21.05
N PRO A 200 -9.29 9.76 21.13
CA PRO A 200 -10.18 10.14 20.01
C PRO A 200 -9.92 11.55 19.43
N GLN A 201 -9.01 12.32 19.99
CA GLN A 201 -8.68 13.68 19.56
C GLN A 201 -7.67 13.70 18.39
N THR A 202 -6.88 12.64 18.18
CA THR A 202 -5.90 12.56 17.08
C THR A 202 -6.54 12.26 15.72
N ALA A 203 -7.68 11.56 15.69
CA ALA A 203 -8.43 11.26 14.48
C ALA A 203 -9.07 12.50 13.82
N ALA A 204 -9.24 13.60 14.56
CA ALA A 204 -9.81 14.85 14.06
C ALA A 204 -8.83 15.63 13.15
N TYR A 205 -7.51 15.46 13.35
CA TYR A 205 -6.50 16.22 12.59
C TYR A 205 -6.19 15.61 11.22
N ALA A 206 -6.24 14.28 11.09
CA ALA A 206 -6.07 13.60 9.80
C ALA A 206 -7.29 13.76 8.87
N SER A 207 -8.50 13.82 9.45
CA SER A 207 -9.74 14.04 8.68
C SER A 207 -9.95 15.51 8.30
N GLY A 208 -9.53 16.46 9.16
CA GLY A 208 -9.62 17.89 8.86
C GLY A 208 -8.70 18.35 7.73
N THR A 209 -7.48 17.81 7.64
CA THR A 209 -6.51 18.17 6.60
C THR A 209 -6.90 17.64 5.22
N LEU A 210 -7.42 16.42 5.14
CA LEU A 210 -7.96 15.85 3.90
C LEU A 210 -9.23 16.57 3.43
N ALA A 211 -10.12 16.94 4.36
CA ALA A 211 -11.32 17.71 4.05
C ALA A 211 -11.00 19.13 3.53
N LEU A 212 -9.98 19.79 4.08
CA LEU A 212 -9.51 21.09 3.59
C LEU A 212 -8.92 21.01 2.19
N LEU A 213 -8.13 19.97 1.90
CA LEU A 213 -7.56 19.72 0.57
C LEU A 213 -8.66 19.45 -0.47
N LEU A 214 -9.65 18.63 -0.12
CA LEU A 214 -10.81 18.36 -0.99
C LEU A 214 -11.68 19.60 -1.22
N ALA A 215 -11.92 20.41 -0.19
CA ALA A 215 -12.65 21.66 -0.31
C ALA A 215 -11.92 22.67 -1.21
N LEU A 216 -10.59 22.75 -1.12
CA LEU A 216 -9.77 23.61 -1.97
C LEU A 216 -9.80 23.16 -3.44
N ILE A 217 -9.72 21.85 -3.70
CA ILE A 217 -9.82 21.29 -5.06
C ILE A 217 -11.20 21.57 -5.68
N LEU A 218 -12.28 21.45 -4.90
CA LEU A 218 -13.64 21.75 -5.35
C LEU A 218 -13.84 23.24 -5.61
N LEU A 219 -13.28 24.12 -4.78
CA LEU A 219 -13.32 25.56 -4.97
C LEU A 219 -12.59 25.97 -6.27
N VAL A 220 -11.42 25.39 -6.55
CA VAL A 220 -10.67 25.63 -7.79
C VAL A 220 -11.46 25.14 -9.02
N ARG A 221 -12.24 24.06 -8.91
CA ARG A 221 -13.15 23.61 -9.99
C ARG A 221 -14.34 24.54 -10.19
N GLN A 222 -14.91 25.14 -9.15
CA GLN A 222 -16.02 26.08 -9.27
C GLN A 222 -15.57 27.43 -9.85
N LEU A 223 -14.34 27.87 -9.57
CA LEU A 223 -13.75 29.09 -10.13
C LEU A 223 -13.32 28.93 -11.59
N ARG A 224 -13.00 27.71 -12.03
CA ARG A 224 -12.82 27.38 -13.45
C ARG A 224 -14.18 27.14 -14.10
N GLY A 225 -14.90 28.23 -14.40
CA GLY A 225 -16.18 28.19 -15.09
C GLY A 225 -16.16 27.32 -16.35
N PRO A 226 -17.32 26.78 -16.80
CA PRO A 226 -17.38 25.82 -17.88
C PRO A 226 -16.77 26.38 -19.17
N ARG A 227 -15.85 25.61 -19.77
CA ARG A 227 -15.28 25.92 -21.09
C ARG A 227 -16.42 26.03 -22.10
N ARG A 228 -16.63 27.22 -22.66
CA ARG A 228 -17.60 27.44 -23.74
C ARG A 228 -17.14 26.69 -25.01
N PRO A 229 -18.02 25.95 -25.70
CA PRO A 229 -17.68 25.41 -27.00
C PRO A 229 -17.53 26.54 -28.02
N LEU A 230 -16.50 26.44 -28.87
CA LEU A 230 -16.27 27.34 -29.99
C LEU A 230 -17.40 27.19 -31.01
N VAL A 231 -18.24 28.23 -31.14
CA VAL A 231 -19.26 28.34 -32.18
C VAL A 231 -18.58 28.65 -33.51
N GLY A 232 -18.48 27.64 -34.38
CA GLY A 232 -18.08 27.81 -35.79
C GLY A 232 -19.16 28.53 -36.59
N ARG A 233 -18.80 29.65 -37.21
CA ARG A 233 -19.70 30.50 -38.02
C ARG A 233 -19.87 29.88 -39.42
N HIS A 234 -21.11 29.59 -39.81
CA HIS A 234 -21.51 29.13 -41.13
C HIS A 234 -21.15 30.11 -42.27
N ARG A 235 -20.74 29.59 -43.44
CA ARG A 235 -21.02 30.22 -44.75
C ARG A 235 -21.48 29.17 -45.78
N ARG A 236 -22.59 29.50 -46.46
CA ARG A 236 -23.38 28.72 -47.44
C ARG A 236 -22.76 28.61 -48.84
N ARG A 237 -23.02 27.47 -49.52
CA ARG A 237 -23.55 27.23 -50.91
C ARG A 237 -22.91 25.94 -51.49
N GLY A 238 -23.61 25.01 -52.14
CA GLY A 238 -25.03 24.88 -52.48
C GLY A 238 -25.34 23.59 -53.25
N ARG A 239 -26.66 23.32 -53.38
CA ARG A 239 -27.43 22.55 -54.40
C ARG A 239 -26.92 21.22 -55.02
N GLY A 240 -27.81 20.23 -54.94
CA GLY A 240 -27.96 19.06 -55.83
C GLY A 240 -28.49 17.85 -55.03
N ALA A 241 -29.79 17.74 -54.72
CA ALA A 241 -30.91 17.23 -55.54
C ALA A 241 -30.86 15.72 -55.83
N GLN A 242 -31.87 15.01 -55.28
CA GLN A 242 -32.47 13.72 -55.71
C GLN A 242 -31.59 12.46 -55.55
N GLU A 243 -32.06 11.28 -55.15
CA GLU A 243 -33.39 10.68 -55.25
C GLU A 243 -33.55 9.53 -54.23
N ALA A 244 -34.81 9.19 -53.95
CA ALA A 244 -35.23 8.26 -52.92
C ALA A 244 -35.54 6.85 -53.47
N ALA A 245 -35.49 5.88 -52.56
CA ALA A 245 -36.50 4.84 -52.32
C ALA A 245 -36.39 3.44 -53.00
N ARG A 246 -36.67 2.44 -52.13
CA ARG A 246 -37.42 1.19 -52.32
C ARG A 246 -36.67 -0.12 -52.63
N GLU A 247 -36.59 -0.95 -51.59
CA GLU A 247 -36.80 -2.43 -51.58
C GLU A 247 -38.20 -2.81 -52.13
N PRO A 248 -38.57 -4.09 -52.47
CA PRO A 248 -38.29 -5.31 -51.66
C PRO A 248 -38.16 -6.70 -52.39
N ALA A 249 -37.70 -7.69 -51.59
CA ALA A 249 -38.05 -9.12 -51.47
C ALA A 249 -38.05 -10.12 -52.67
N ARG A 250 -37.40 -11.29 -52.45
CA ARG A 250 -37.91 -12.65 -52.72
C ARG A 250 -37.01 -13.76 -52.12
N GLU A 251 -37.59 -14.57 -51.23
CA GLU A 251 -37.18 -15.93 -50.77
C GLU A 251 -37.81 -17.01 -51.70
N PRO A 252 -37.72 -18.35 -51.49
CA PRO A 252 -36.82 -19.20 -50.66
C PRO A 252 -36.32 -20.50 -51.35
N ALA A 253 -35.53 -21.33 -50.63
CA ALA A 253 -35.72 -22.81 -50.43
C ALA A 253 -34.52 -23.76 -50.63
N THR A 254 -34.58 -24.86 -49.84
CA THR A 254 -33.84 -26.16 -49.82
C THR A 254 -32.60 -26.22 -48.90
N VAL A 255 -32.57 -26.90 -47.74
CA VAL A 255 -32.93 -28.26 -47.24
C VAL A 255 -31.84 -29.32 -47.46
N GLY A 256 -31.39 -29.91 -46.34
CA GLY A 256 -30.70 -31.22 -46.21
C GLY A 256 -29.22 -31.08 -45.81
N GLY A 257 -28.67 -31.71 -44.77
CA GLY A 257 -29.14 -32.72 -43.82
C GLY A 257 -27.94 -33.57 -43.36
N GLY A 258 -27.74 -33.72 -42.04
CA GLY A 258 -27.18 -34.93 -41.41
C GLY A 258 -25.65 -35.10 -41.28
N PRO A 259 -25.13 -35.56 -40.12
CA PRO A 259 -23.71 -35.68 -39.81
C PRO A 259 -23.13 -37.09 -40.00
N ALA A 260 -21.80 -37.19 -40.02
CA ALA A 260 -21.01 -38.36 -39.64
C ALA A 260 -19.79 -37.88 -38.84
#